data_AF-A0A1Q7HIE5-F1
#
_entry.id   AF-A0A1Q7HIE5-F1
#
_cell.length_a   1.000
_cell.length_b   1.000
_cell.length_c   1.000
_cell.angle_alpha   90.00
_cell.angle_beta   90.00
_cell.angle_gamma   90.00
#
_symmetry.space_group_name_H-M   'P 1'
#
loop_
_entity.id
_entity.type
_entity.pdbx_description
1 polymer ?
#
loop_
_entity_poly.entity_id
_entity_poly.type
_entity_poly.pdbx_seq_one_letter_code
_entity_poly.pdbx_strand_id
1 'polypeptide(L)'
;MRITILLASALAMLACGGATGPVGPSSSAGSFTPATTTYTVSGRIVTVNNGGLPVTGASIAAAGMSTTTDASGRYALTLPWSTSTTLVTITGAGFLQRKGYFSGSILRTVDWDVIQEAGGFDLKFYRQFVRNGLDSTALQPIRRWMRGPSVYLRTVDDAGVAVDPATLDATERALTESVPMWTAQRYSAAVVRGTESRGGMSGWITVGWKTDRPTDRCGQTAVAGDIASIEFFPYANCRCGGVGPAIYQKLVRHELGHALGFFHTDSANDVMYGQTSAGCDSLPSVRERYHAAIVYGSGDRPGRPVGNVDVDADAASSVHLAPMVMR
;
A
#
# COMPACT_ATOMS: atom_id res chain seq x y z
N MET A 1 -21.46 54.88 -77.39
CA MET A 1 -21.15 56.29 -77.69
C MET A 1 -19.89 56.67 -76.92
N ARG A 2 -18.81 56.98 -77.66
CA ARG A 2 -17.58 57.73 -77.25
C ARG A 2 -16.62 57.03 -76.27
N ILE A 3 -15.29 57.10 -76.37
CA ILE A 3 -14.31 57.67 -77.33
C ILE A 3 -12.98 56.93 -77.04
N THR A 4 -12.26 56.55 -78.10
CA THR A 4 -10.86 56.11 -78.10
C THR A 4 -9.92 57.30 -77.95
N ILE A 5 -8.76 57.19 -77.29
CA ILE A 5 -7.51 57.91 -77.68
C ILE A 5 -6.29 57.13 -77.15
N LEU A 6 -5.44 56.72 -78.09
CA LEU A 6 -4.03 56.33 -77.92
C LEU A 6 -3.17 57.59 -77.77
N LEU A 7 -2.06 57.53 -77.03
CA LEU A 7 -0.82 58.19 -77.47
C LEU A 7 0.41 57.53 -76.85
N ALA A 8 1.33 57.13 -77.73
CA ALA A 8 2.68 56.70 -77.43
C ALA A 8 3.62 57.92 -77.28
N SER A 9 4.75 57.74 -76.58
CA SER A 9 6.04 58.37 -76.93
C SER A 9 7.16 57.86 -76.00
N ALA A 10 8.28 57.49 -76.63
CA ALA A 10 9.52 57.02 -76.04
C ALA A 10 10.54 58.15 -75.84
N LEU A 11 11.48 57.99 -74.89
CA LEU A 11 12.84 58.58 -74.86
C LEU A 11 13.60 57.97 -73.65
N ALA A 12 14.52 57.01 -73.80
CA ALA A 12 15.94 57.09 -74.19
C ALA A 12 16.90 57.68 -73.12
N MET A 13 17.74 56.82 -72.52
CA MET A 13 19.22 56.82 -72.62
C MET A 13 20.01 56.44 -71.33
N LEU A 14 21.10 55.67 -71.57
CA LEU A 14 22.41 55.65 -70.91
C LEU A 14 22.57 55.08 -69.48
N ALA A 15 23.27 53.94 -69.35
CA ALA A 15 24.69 53.89 -68.96
C ALA A 15 25.11 52.51 -68.38
N CYS A 16 26.28 52.04 -68.82
CA CYS A 16 26.97 50.85 -68.32
C CYS A 16 27.54 51.04 -66.90
N GLY A 17 27.63 49.95 -66.13
CA GLY A 17 28.68 49.85 -65.11
C GLY A 17 28.40 48.89 -63.95
N GLY A 18 29.24 47.86 -63.81
CA GLY A 18 29.62 47.33 -62.50
C GLY A 18 28.90 46.08 -62.02
N ALA A 19 29.59 44.94 -62.12
CA ALA A 19 29.23 43.69 -61.47
C ALA A 19 29.21 43.81 -59.94
N THR A 20 28.11 43.37 -59.31
CA THR A 20 28.11 42.67 -58.01
C THR A 20 26.91 41.74 -58.01
N GLY A 21 27.14 40.43 -57.85
CA GLY A 21 26.04 39.46 -57.71
C GLY A 21 25.21 39.77 -56.46
N PRO A 22 23.91 39.43 -56.43
CA PRO A 22 23.11 39.61 -55.24
C PRO A 22 23.67 38.74 -54.12
N VAL A 23 24.14 39.37 -53.04
CA VAL A 23 24.41 38.69 -51.78
C VAL A 23 23.04 38.27 -51.25
N GLY A 24 22.72 36.98 -51.34
CA GLY A 24 21.48 36.44 -50.78
C GLY A 24 21.42 36.75 -49.27
N PRO A 25 20.23 37.03 -48.71
CA PRO A 25 20.11 37.24 -47.28
C PRO A 25 20.60 35.99 -46.56
N SER A 26 21.62 36.13 -45.73
CA SER A 26 22.05 35.08 -44.82
C SER A 26 20.89 34.82 -43.86
N SER A 27 20.12 33.76 -44.10
CA SER A 27 19.19 33.25 -43.12
C SER A 27 20.02 32.67 -41.98
N SER A 28 20.23 33.45 -40.92
CA SER A 28 20.50 32.88 -39.61
C SER A 28 19.22 32.18 -39.17
N ALA A 29 18.95 31.01 -39.73
CA ALA A 29 18.03 30.06 -39.16
C ALA A 29 18.67 29.58 -37.84
N GLY A 30 18.55 30.43 -36.81
CA GLY A 30 18.71 29.99 -35.44
C GLY A 30 17.70 28.87 -35.25
N SER A 31 18.20 27.64 -35.16
CA SER A 31 17.44 26.51 -34.68
C SER A 31 17.00 26.85 -33.26
N PHE A 32 15.78 27.38 -33.12
CA PHE A 32 15.11 27.43 -31.83
C PHE A 32 14.69 26.01 -31.51
N THR A 33 15.59 25.24 -30.90
CA THR A 33 15.17 23.99 -30.25
C THR A 33 14.27 24.40 -29.09
N PRO A 34 13.01 23.94 -29.01
CA PRO A 34 12.14 24.27 -27.89
C PRO A 34 12.85 23.86 -26.60
N ALA A 35 13.10 24.81 -25.69
CA ALA A 35 13.67 24.49 -24.39
C ALA A 35 12.73 23.50 -23.70
N THR A 36 13.22 22.29 -23.46
CA THR A 36 12.45 21.27 -22.74
C THR A 36 12.21 21.81 -21.34
N THR A 37 10.94 22.08 -21.00
CA THR A 37 10.59 22.49 -19.65
C THR A 37 10.91 21.34 -18.71
N THR A 38 11.66 21.61 -17.64
CA THR A 38 12.01 20.63 -16.62
C THR A 38 11.48 21.06 -15.26
N TYR A 39 11.40 20.10 -14.34
CA TYR A 39 11.13 20.35 -12.93
C TYR A 39 12.00 19.44 -12.07
N THR A 40 12.25 19.87 -10.84
CA THR A 40 12.98 19.07 -9.86
C THR A 40 12.02 18.48 -8.84
N VAL A 41 12.19 17.18 -8.56
CA VAL A 41 11.59 16.50 -7.42
C VAL A 41 12.67 16.22 -6.41
N SER A 42 12.46 16.59 -5.16
CA SER A 42 13.37 16.31 -4.05
C SER A 42 12.70 15.50 -2.95
N GLY A 43 13.48 14.96 -2.04
CA GLY A 43 12.95 14.28 -0.86
C GLY A 43 14.01 13.47 -0.16
N ARG A 44 13.57 12.54 0.70
CA ARG A 44 14.43 11.64 1.46
C ARG A 44 14.02 10.18 1.25
N ILE A 45 14.99 9.28 1.29
CA ILE A 45 14.77 7.83 1.32
C ILE A 45 15.17 7.30 2.70
N VAL A 46 14.26 6.57 3.35
CA VAL A 46 14.46 6.01 4.69
C VAL A 46 14.11 4.52 4.77
N THR A 47 14.60 3.81 5.78
CA THR A 47 14.20 2.42 6.04
C THR A 47 12.89 2.34 6.81
N VAL A 48 11.91 1.54 6.35
CA VAL A 48 10.62 1.41 7.05
C VAL A 48 10.72 0.49 8.29
N ASN A 49 11.53 -0.54 8.19
CA ASN A 49 11.64 -1.65 9.15
C ASN A 49 12.85 -1.56 10.08
N ASN A 50 13.62 -0.46 10.02
CA ASN A 50 14.79 -0.24 10.86
C ASN A 50 14.85 1.22 11.36
N GLY A 51 13.77 1.68 12.01
CA GLY A 51 13.78 2.96 12.72
C GLY A 51 13.79 4.22 11.85
N GLY A 52 13.65 4.14 10.51
CA GLY A 52 13.65 5.31 9.63
C GLY A 52 15.02 5.92 9.39
N LEU A 53 16.05 5.07 9.43
CA LEU A 53 17.41 5.51 9.13
C LEU A 53 17.49 6.01 7.68
N PRO A 54 18.28 7.07 7.42
CA PRO A 54 18.51 7.53 6.06
C PRO A 54 19.21 6.45 5.24
N VAL A 55 18.82 6.35 3.97
CA VAL A 55 19.45 5.44 3.01
C VAL A 55 20.44 6.24 2.16
N THR A 56 21.74 6.00 2.35
CA THR A 56 22.80 6.64 1.58
C THR A 56 23.14 5.84 0.32
N GLY A 57 23.40 6.52 -0.79
CA GLY A 57 23.87 5.89 -2.03
C GLY A 57 22.81 5.07 -2.79
N ALA A 58 21.53 5.13 -2.38
CA ALA A 58 20.44 4.59 -3.18
C ALA A 58 20.31 5.38 -4.49
N SER A 59 20.17 4.66 -5.60
CA SER A 59 19.85 5.20 -6.91
C SER A 59 18.34 5.35 -7.05
N ILE A 60 17.88 6.54 -7.41
CA ILE A 60 16.48 6.81 -7.73
C ILE A 60 16.39 7.20 -9.21
N ALA A 61 15.58 6.45 -9.95
CA ALA A 61 15.42 6.61 -11.40
C ALA A 61 13.95 6.81 -11.79
N ALA A 62 13.71 7.75 -12.70
CA ALA A 62 12.39 8.09 -13.24
C ALA A 62 12.52 8.75 -14.62
N ALA A 63 11.63 8.42 -15.55
CA ALA A 63 11.59 9.00 -16.91
C ALA A 63 12.96 9.05 -17.63
N GLY A 64 13.79 8.01 -17.46
CA GLY A 64 15.13 7.93 -18.06
C GLY A 64 16.23 8.72 -17.34
N MET A 65 15.88 9.50 -16.31
CA MET A 65 16.83 10.23 -15.47
C MET A 65 17.11 9.46 -14.18
N SER A 66 18.27 9.70 -13.56
CA SER A 66 18.60 9.15 -12.24
C SER A 66 19.47 10.09 -11.42
N THR A 67 19.42 9.91 -10.11
CA THR A 67 20.33 10.56 -9.13
C THR A 67 20.58 9.59 -7.97
N THR A 68 21.51 9.93 -7.09
CA THR A 68 21.81 9.16 -5.88
C THR A 68 21.52 9.95 -4.62
N THR A 69 21.20 9.24 -3.54
CA THR A 69 20.97 9.84 -2.23
C THR A 69 22.29 10.16 -1.51
N ASP A 70 22.29 11.27 -0.77
CA ASP A 70 23.42 11.69 0.06
C ASP A 70 23.49 10.96 1.43
N ALA A 71 24.44 11.35 2.29
CA ALA A 71 24.60 10.79 3.64
C ALA A 71 23.37 10.97 4.55
N SER A 72 22.54 11.98 4.27
CA SER A 72 21.28 12.22 4.98
C SER A 72 20.07 11.55 4.32
N GLY A 73 20.30 10.76 3.26
CA GLY A 73 19.29 10.07 2.47
C GLY A 73 18.53 10.99 1.53
N ARG A 74 18.98 12.23 1.32
CA ARG A 74 18.27 13.20 0.48
C ARG A 74 18.64 13.02 -0.99
N TYR A 75 17.67 13.29 -1.86
CA TYR A 75 17.87 13.30 -3.31
C TYR A 75 17.23 14.56 -3.93
N ALA A 76 17.72 14.93 -5.12
CA ALA A 76 17.10 15.89 -6.00
C ALA A 76 17.24 15.40 -7.45
N LEU A 77 16.11 15.13 -8.09
CA LEU A 77 16.03 14.56 -9.44
C LEU A 77 15.33 15.54 -10.38
N THR A 78 16.04 15.98 -11.40
CA THR A 78 15.49 16.86 -12.44
C THR A 78 14.93 16.03 -13.59
N LEU A 79 13.68 16.31 -13.95
CA LEU A 79 12.89 15.52 -14.90
C LEU A 79 12.30 16.41 -15.99
N PRO A 80 12.09 15.86 -17.21
CA PRO A 80 11.28 16.50 -18.23
C PRO A 80 9.85 16.72 -17.73
N TRP A 81 9.25 17.88 -18.03
CA TRP A 81 7.86 18.17 -17.70
C TRP A 81 6.90 17.13 -18.26
N SER A 82 5.99 16.66 -17.43
CA SER A 82 4.94 15.72 -17.80
C SER A 82 3.73 15.89 -16.90
N THR A 83 2.54 15.77 -17.48
CA THR A 83 1.27 15.70 -16.75
C THR A 83 0.89 14.26 -16.38
N SER A 84 1.60 13.28 -16.94
CA SER A 84 1.38 11.87 -16.67
C SER A 84 2.06 11.42 -15.38
N THR A 85 1.47 10.41 -14.74
CA THR A 85 2.13 9.66 -13.68
C THR A 85 3.45 9.08 -14.16
N THR A 86 4.50 9.24 -13.36
CA THR A 86 5.83 8.71 -13.63
C THR A 86 6.17 7.57 -12.67
N LEU A 87 6.59 6.42 -13.23
CA LEU A 87 7.15 5.31 -12.46
C LEU A 87 8.52 5.72 -11.91
N VAL A 88 8.72 5.47 -10.62
CA VAL A 88 9.99 5.60 -9.91
C VAL A 88 10.48 4.21 -9.56
N THR A 89 11.77 3.98 -9.78
CA THR A 89 12.47 2.79 -9.30
C THR A 89 13.62 3.23 -8.41
N ILE A 90 13.69 2.67 -7.21
CA ILE A 90 14.76 2.90 -6.23
C ILE A 90 15.50 1.59 -6.03
N THR A 91 16.81 1.61 -6.22
CA THR A 91 17.71 0.46 -6.06
C THR A 91 18.93 0.83 -5.23
N GLY A 92 19.55 -0.16 -4.61
CA GLY A 92 20.73 0.01 -3.79
C GLY A 92 21.06 -1.28 -3.06
N ALA A 93 22.17 -1.27 -2.32
CA ALA A 93 22.56 -2.42 -1.51
C ALA A 93 21.79 -2.43 -0.18
N GLY A 94 21.41 -3.63 0.28
CA GLY A 94 20.89 -3.87 1.62
C GLY A 94 19.40 -3.57 1.82
N PHE A 95 18.64 -3.30 0.75
CA PHE A 95 17.19 -3.13 0.80
C PHE A 95 16.52 -3.65 -0.47
N LEU A 96 15.23 -3.99 -0.37
CA LEU A 96 14.44 -4.46 -1.50
C LEU A 96 14.18 -3.33 -2.50
N GLN A 97 14.28 -3.63 -3.79
CA GLN A 97 13.94 -2.66 -4.82
C GLN A 97 12.51 -2.11 -4.62
N ARG A 98 12.40 -0.78 -4.60
CA ARG A 98 11.13 -0.07 -4.48
C ARG A 98 10.67 0.45 -5.82
N LYS A 99 9.41 0.17 -6.16
CA LYS A 99 8.70 0.74 -7.29
C LYS A 99 7.47 1.49 -6.79
N GLY A 100 7.37 2.75 -7.19
CA GLY A 100 6.25 3.60 -6.86
C GLY A 100 5.96 4.59 -7.97
N TYR A 101 4.96 5.43 -7.78
CA TYR A 101 4.52 6.37 -8.79
C TYR A 101 4.26 7.74 -8.18
N PHE A 102 4.60 8.81 -8.89
CA PHE A 102 4.20 10.16 -8.53
C PHE A 102 3.73 10.94 -9.75
N SER A 103 3.01 12.03 -9.53
CA SER A 103 2.68 13.00 -10.57
C SER A 103 3.47 14.28 -10.39
N GLY A 104 4.35 14.57 -11.35
CA GLY A 104 5.16 15.79 -11.37
C GLY A 104 4.35 17.06 -11.56
N SER A 105 3.10 17.00 -12.01
CA SER A 105 2.24 18.20 -12.05
C SER A 105 1.75 18.62 -10.66
N ILE A 106 1.84 17.74 -9.65
CA ILE A 106 1.24 17.91 -8.32
C ILE A 106 2.29 17.97 -7.21
N LEU A 107 3.35 17.16 -7.28
CA LEU A 107 4.34 17.05 -6.20
C LEU A 107 5.74 17.50 -6.63
N ARG A 108 6.37 18.33 -5.79
CA ARG A 108 7.79 18.73 -5.88
C ARG A 108 8.66 18.12 -4.80
N THR A 109 8.03 17.62 -3.72
CA THR A 109 8.71 16.92 -2.63
C THR A 109 8.03 15.58 -2.40
N VAL A 110 8.81 14.50 -2.43
CA VAL A 110 8.32 13.12 -2.23
C VAL A 110 9.33 12.36 -1.39
N ASP A 111 8.92 11.96 -0.18
CA ASP A 111 9.71 11.03 0.62
C ASP A 111 9.36 9.59 0.27
N TRP A 112 10.37 8.74 0.28
CA TRP A 112 10.26 7.31 0.01
C TRP A 112 10.74 6.51 1.20
N ASP A 113 10.19 5.31 1.31
CA ASP A 113 10.68 4.30 2.22
C ASP A 113 11.04 3.01 1.47
N VAL A 114 11.98 2.27 2.03
CA VAL A 114 12.43 0.97 1.52
C VAL A 114 12.47 -0.05 2.66
N ILE A 115 12.27 -1.32 2.33
CA ILE A 115 12.45 -2.41 3.29
C ILE A 115 13.90 -2.86 3.27
N GLN A 116 14.60 -2.65 4.38
CA GLN A 116 15.95 -3.16 4.56
C GLN A 116 15.92 -4.70 4.61
N GLU A 117 16.83 -5.35 3.91
CA GLU A 117 16.90 -6.83 3.90
C GLU A 117 17.46 -7.36 5.22
N ALA A 118 18.40 -6.63 5.82
CA ALA A 118 18.87 -6.90 7.17
C ALA A 118 17.81 -6.50 8.21
N GLY A 119 17.78 -7.19 9.36
CA GLY A 119 16.90 -6.82 10.48
C GLY A 119 15.60 -7.61 10.58
N GLY A 120 15.56 -8.84 10.04
CA GLY A 120 14.48 -9.80 10.29
C GLY A 120 13.38 -9.85 9.22
N PHE A 121 13.53 -9.11 8.11
CA PHE A 121 12.62 -9.24 6.98
C PHE A 121 12.80 -10.59 6.29
N ASP A 122 11.69 -11.28 6.04
CA ASP A 122 11.64 -12.54 5.31
C ASP A 122 10.61 -12.42 4.19
N LEU A 123 11.10 -12.39 2.94
CA LEU A 123 10.26 -12.25 1.76
C LEU A 123 9.29 -13.43 1.57
N LYS A 124 9.72 -14.66 1.89
CA LYS A 124 8.88 -15.85 1.77
C LYS A 124 7.75 -15.76 2.78
N PHE A 125 8.08 -15.46 4.03
CA PHE A 125 7.09 -15.27 5.09
C PHE A 125 6.13 -14.12 4.76
N TYR A 126 6.63 -12.97 4.31
CA TYR A 126 5.79 -11.84 3.90
C TYR A 126 4.79 -12.24 2.82
N ARG A 127 5.23 -13.00 1.82
CA ARG A 127 4.33 -13.47 0.76
C ARG A 127 3.30 -14.47 1.27
N GLN A 128 3.62 -15.34 2.23
CA GLN A 128 2.61 -16.19 2.86
C GLN A 128 1.61 -15.34 3.66
N PHE A 129 2.12 -14.62 4.65
CA PHE A 129 1.36 -13.93 5.69
C PHE A 129 0.55 -12.73 5.18
N VAL A 130 1.08 -11.95 4.23
CA VAL A 130 0.45 -10.70 3.74
C VAL A 130 -0.20 -10.89 2.37
N ARG A 131 0.21 -11.90 1.61
CA ARG A 131 -0.13 -12.05 0.19
C ARG A 131 -0.79 -13.38 -0.17
N ASN A 132 -1.13 -14.20 0.83
CA ASN A 132 -1.75 -15.51 0.62
C ASN A 132 -0.91 -16.51 -0.20
N GLY A 133 0.42 -16.36 -0.17
CA GLY A 133 1.35 -17.17 -0.96
C GLY A 133 1.52 -18.60 -0.46
N LEU A 134 0.94 -18.95 0.70
CA LEU A 134 0.87 -20.33 1.17
C LEU A 134 -0.27 -21.10 0.51
N ASP A 135 -1.46 -20.48 0.47
CA ASP A 135 -2.70 -21.12 0.00
C ASP A 135 -2.99 -20.83 -1.49
N SER A 136 -2.22 -19.96 -2.14
CA SER A 136 -2.38 -19.61 -3.54
C SER A 136 -1.06 -19.31 -4.24
N THR A 137 -0.98 -19.68 -5.51
CA THR A 137 0.10 -19.29 -6.42
C THR A 137 -0.07 -17.85 -6.94
N ALA A 138 -1.28 -17.31 -6.90
CA ALA A 138 -1.58 -15.93 -7.28
C ALA A 138 -1.58 -15.04 -6.03
N LEU A 139 -0.51 -14.25 -5.85
CA LEU A 139 -0.35 -13.36 -4.70
C LEU A 139 -1.47 -12.32 -4.64
N GLN A 140 -2.20 -12.27 -3.53
CA GLN A 140 -3.33 -11.36 -3.32
C GLN A 140 -2.91 -9.96 -2.88
N PRO A 141 -3.53 -8.87 -3.38
CA PRO A 141 -3.23 -7.50 -2.97
C PRO A 141 -3.31 -7.30 -1.45
N ILE A 142 -2.58 -6.32 -0.91
CA ILE A 142 -2.73 -5.93 0.51
C ILE A 142 -4.17 -5.45 0.76
N ARG A 143 -4.82 -5.98 1.80
CA ARG A 143 -6.22 -5.70 2.20
C ARG A 143 -6.36 -5.06 3.58
N ARG A 144 -5.36 -4.28 4.01
CA ARG A 144 -5.34 -3.69 5.35
C ARG A 144 -6.46 -2.67 5.57
N TRP A 145 -6.82 -2.49 6.83
CA TRP A 145 -7.72 -1.41 7.24
C TRP A 145 -7.01 -0.06 7.19
N MET A 146 -7.74 0.95 6.69
CA MET A 146 -7.24 2.34 6.58
C MET A 146 -7.68 3.23 7.76
N ARG A 147 -8.48 2.68 8.67
CA ARG A 147 -8.97 3.30 9.91
C ARG A 147 -9.20 2.23 10.96
N GLY A 148 -9.31 2.62 12.23
CA GLY A 148 -9.56 1.66 13.31
C GLY A 148 -10.90 0.94 13.16
N PRO A 149 -10.94 -0.40 13.31
CA PRO A 149 -12.19 -1.16 13.25
C PRO A 149 -13.05 -0.91 14.50
N SER A 150 -14.36 -0.82 14.29
CA SER A 150 -15.32 -1.12 15.35
C SER A 150 -15.67 -2.60 15.29
N VAL A 151 -15.93 -3.22 16.44
CA VAL A 151 -16.26 -4.64 16.51
C VAL A 151 -17.65 -4.80 17.11
N TYR A 152 -18.52 -5.52 16.41
CA TYR A 152 -19.82 -5.91 16.94
C TYR A 152 -19.77 -7.38 17.34
N LEU A 153 -19.82 -7.65 18.65
CA LEU A 153 -19.80 -9.00 19.21
C LEU A 153 -21.24 -9.44 19.50
N ARG A 154 -21.76 -10.37 18.69
CA ARG A 154 -23.12 -10.87 18.90
C ARG A 154 -23.23 -11.60 20.24
N THR A 155 -24.33 -11.40 20.96
CA THR A 155 -24.59 -12.07 22.25
C THR A 155 -25.54 -13.26 22.13
N VAL A 156 -25.99 -13.54 20.91
CA VAL A 156 -26.81 -14.72 20.56
C VAL A 156 -26.21 -15.40 19.34
N ASP A 157 -26.41 -16.71 19.24
CA ASP A 157 -26.11 -17.47 18.03
C ASP A 157 -27.12 -17.19 16.91
N ASP A 158 -26.96 -17.87 15.77
CA ASP A 158 -27.84 -17.76 14.61
C ASP A 158 -29.24 -18.36 14.83
N ALA A 159 -29.45 -19.16 15.88
CA ALA A 159 -30.75 -19.62 16.34
C ALA A 159 -31.40 -18.68 17.38
N GLY A 160 -30.70 -17.63 17.81
CA GLY A 160 -31.17 -16.68 18.81
C GLY A 160 -30.94 -17.11 20.26
N VAL A 161 -30.17 -18.18 20.48
CA VAL A 161 -29.82 -18.66 21.83
C VAL A 161 -28.69 -17.80 22.40
N ALA A 162 -28.80 -17.43 23.67
CA ALA A 162 -27.79 -16.63 24.35
C ALA A 162 -26.43 -17.36 24.42
N VAL A 163 -25.36 -16.63 24.10
CA VAL A 163 -23.99 -17.12 24.27
C VAL A 163 -23.55 -16.94 25.71
N ASP A 164 -22.83 -17.94 26.23
CA ASP A 164 -22.30 -17.93 27.58
C ASP A 164 -21.42 -16.67 27.84
N PRO A 165 -21.60 -15.99 28.99
CA PRO A 165 -20.83 -14.80 29.35
C PRO A 165 -19.31 -15.01 29.34
N ALA A 166 -18.81 -16.17 29.80
CA ALA A 166 -17.37 -16.43 29.85
C ALA A 166 -16.75 -16.49 28.45
N THR A 167 -17.49 -17.01 27.48
CA THR A 167 -17.13 -17.00 26.06
C THR A 167 -17.09 -15.57 25.51
N LEU A 168 -18.12 -14.78 25.77
CA LEU A 168 -18.17 -13.37 25.33
C LEU A 168 -16.99 -12.56 25.90
N ASP A 169 -16.71 -12.71 27.20
CA ASP A 169 -15.62 -11.99 27.88
C ASP A 169 -14.24 -12.40 27.36
N ALA A 170 -14.01 -13.70 27.18
CA ALA A 170 -12.75 -14.19 26.64
C ALA A 170 -12.51 -13.73 25.19
N THR A 171 -13.56 -13.74 24.37
CA THR A 171 -13.50 -13.26 22.97
C THR A 171 -13.27 -11.76 22.91
N GLU A 172 -14.02 -10.96 23.67
CA GLU A 172 -13.80 -9.50 23.72
C GLU A 172 -12.40 -9.14 24.19
N ARG A 173 -11.88 -9.81 25.23
CA ARG A 173 -10.51 -9.62 25.69
C ARG A 173 -9.49 -9.94 24.58
N ALA A 174 -9.63 -11.08 23.90
CA ALA A 174 -8.72 -11.45 22.83
C ALA A 174 -8.78 -10.45 21.66
N LEU A 175 -9.96 -9.94 21.30
CA LEU A 175 -10.13 -8.93 20.25
C LEU A 175 -9.46 -7.60 20.62
N THR A 176 -9.73 -7.09 21.82
CA THR A 176 -9.22 -5.81 22.31
C THR A 176 -7.70 -5.81 22.48
N GLU A 177 -7.12 -6.90 23.01
CA GLU A 177 -5.67 -7.05 23.13
C GLU A 177 -4.96 -7.16 21.78
N SER A 178 -5.60 -7.78 20.78
CA SER A 178 -4.89 -8.21 19.57
C SER A 178 -4.97 -7.23 18.41
N VAL A 179 -6.00 -6.37 18.33
CA VAL A 179 -6.04 -5.33 17.29
C VAL A 179 -4.79 -4.44 17.35
N PRO A 180 -4.33 -3.92 18.51
CA PRO A 180 -3.08 -3.18 18.57
C PRO A 180 -1.85 -4.00 18.17
N MET A 181 -1.82 -5.31 18.45
CA MET A 181 -0.69 -6.17 18.07
C MET A 181 -0.61 -6.37 16.55
N TRP A 182 -1.74 -6.61 15.90
CA TRP A 182 -1.86 -6.79 14.45
C TRP A 182 -1.70 -5.49 13.66
N THR A 183 -1.96 -4.35 14.28
CA THR A 183 -1.92 -3.04 13.60
C THR A 183 -0.71 -2.20 14.03
N ALA A 184 0.28 -2.81 14.69
CA ALA A 184 1.47 -2.14 15.20
C ALA A 184 1.14 -0.87 16.02
N GLN A 185 0.15 -1.01 16.91
CA GLN A 185 -0.38 0.04 17.80
C GLN A 185 -1.06 1.20 17.07
N ARG A 186 -1.33 1.07 15.76
CA ARG A 186 -2.00 2.12 14.99
C ARG A 186 -3.47 2.24 15.37
N TYR A 187 -4.11 1.11 15.67
CA TYR A 187 -5.53 1.06 15.98
C TYR A 187 -5.81 0.27 17.27
N SER A 188 -6.96 0.60 17.85
CA SER A 188 -7.62 -0.18 18.90
C SER A 188 -8.99 -0.63 18.41
N ALA A 189 -9.56 -1.66 19.03
CA ALA A 189 -10.95 -2.05 18.79
C ALA A 189 -11.87 -1.45 19.86
N ALA A 190 -12.95 -0.81 19.43
CA ALA A 190 -14.11 -0.57 20.28
C ALA A 190 -15.08 -1.73 20.09
N VAL A 191 -15.36 -2.49 21.15
CA VAL A 191 -16.27 -3.64 21.11
C VAL A 191 -17.65 -3.23 21.61
N VAL A 192 -18.67 -3.52 20.80
CA VAL A 192 -20.09 -3.34 21.16
C VAL A 192 -20.74 -4.71 21.17
N ARG A 193 -21.43 -5.04 22.25
CA ARG A 193 -22.22 -6.27 22.37
C ARG A 193 -23.68 -6.03 22.04
N GLY A 194 -24.33 -7.01 21.42
CA GLY A 194 -25.79 -7.01 21.28
C GLY A 194 -26.32 -8.15 20.42
N THR A 195 -27.62 -8.19 20.20
CA THR A 195 -28.30 -9.28 19.49
C THR A 195 -28.41 -9.07 17.98
N GLU A 196 -28.15 -7.85 17.49
CA GLU A 196 -28.26 -7.49 16.08
C GLU A 196 -27.07 -8.04 15.25
N SER A 197 -26.99 -7.64 13.99
CA SER A 197 -25.82 -7.87 13.14
C SER A 197 -25.38 -6.54 12.53
N ARG A 198 -24.07 -6.34 12.44
CA ARG A 198 -23.44 -5.26 11.65
C ARG A 198 -22.77 -5.80 10.38
N GLY A 199 -23.14 -7.03 9.97
CA GLY A 199 -22.54 -7.70 8.81
C GLY A 199 -22.70 -6.85 7.54
N GLY A 200 -21.62 -6.72 6.78
CA GLY A 200 -21.61 -5.90 5.57
C GLY A 200 -21.49 -4.38 5.79
N MET A 201 -21.43 -3.90 7.04
CA MET A 201 -21.27 -2.48 7.34
C MET A 201 -19.80 -2.06 7.30
N SER A 202 -19.48 -1.10 6.45
CA SER A 202 -18.16 -0.46 6.36
C SER A 202 -17.70 0.08 7.73
N GLY A 203 -16.46 -0.22 8.11
CA GLY A 203 -15.87 0.10 9.40
C GLY A 203 -16.14 -0.92 10.52
N TRP A 204 -16.91 -1.99 10.26
CA TRP A 204 -17.27 -2.99 11.26
C TRP A 204 -16.68 -4.37 10.99
N ILE A 205 -16.17 -4.99 12.05
CA ILE A 205 -15.97 -6.43 12.15
C ILE A 205 -17.17 -7.00 12.91
N THR A 206 -17.95 -7.87 12.28
CA THR A 206 -19.07 -8.54 12.96
C THR A 206 -18.64 -9.93 13.39
N VAL A 207 -18.72 -10.21 14.69
CA VAL A 207 -18.40 -11.51 15.27
C VAL A 207 -19.71 -12.23 15.61
N GLY A 208 -19.91 -13.39 15.00
CA GLY A 208 -21.12 -14.21 15.15
C GLY A 208 -20.82 -15.64 15.56
N TRP A 209 -21.86 -16.34 15.97
CA TRP A 209 -21.82 -17.71 16.45
C TRP A 209 -22.79 -18.54 15.64
N LYS A 210 -22.32 -19.69 15.17
CA LYS A 210 -23.06 -20.55 14.29
C LYS A 210 -23.46 -21.83 15.00
N THR A 211 -24.68 -22.27 14.74
CA THR A 211 -25.18 -23.58 15.18
C THR A 211 -24.84 -24.68 14.19
N ASP A 212 -24.58 -24.34 12.93
CA ASP A 212 -24.11 -25.28 11.92
C ASP A 212 -22.76 -25.87 12.32
N ARG A 213 -22.54 -27.12 11.89
CA ARG A 213 -21.45 -27.95 12.43
C ARG A 213 -20.45 -28.43 11.38
N PRO A 214 -19.67 -27.57 10.69
CA PRO A 214 -18.54 -28.03 9.88
C PRO A 214 -17.57 -28.89 10.72
N THR A 215 -17.14 -30.02 10.18
CA THR A 215 -16.31 -31.00 10.90
C THR A 215 -14.82 -30.65 10.95
N ASP A 216 -14.40 -29.64 10.20
CA ASP A 216 -12.98 -29.35 9.92
C ASP A 216 -12.47 -28.03 10.52
N ARG A 217 -13.34 -27.21 11.13
CA ARG A 217 -12.96 -25.88 11.63
C ARG A 217 -13.79 -25.42 12.82
N CYS A 218 -13.21 -24.50 13.59
CA CYS A 218 -13.84 -23.85 14.75
C CYS A 218 -14.15 -22.36 14.51
N GLY A 219 -13.62 -21.80 13.43
CA GLY A 219 -13.82 -20.41 13.04
C GLY A 219 -13.67 -20.26 11.52
N GLN A 220 -14.19 -19.16 11.02
CA GLN A 220 -13.88 -18.68 9.68
C GLN A 220 -14.06 -17.17 9.61
N THR A 221 -13.31 -16.55 8.70
CA THR A 221 -13.41 -15.12 8.46
C THR A 221 -13.61 -14.82 6.99
N ALA A 222 -14.63 -14.03 6.68
CA ALA A 222 -14.82 -13.41 5.38
C ALA A 222 -14.30 -11.97 5.42
N VAL A 223 -13.33 -11.67 4.56
CA VAL A 223 -12.59 -10.40 4.58
C VAL A 223 -12.84 -9.62 3.30
N ALA A 224 -13.28 -8.37 3.44
CA ALA A 224 -13.42 -7.44 2.34
C ALA A 224 -12.97 -6.03 2.77
N GLY A 225 -11.65 -5.80 2.82
CA GLY A 225 -11.10 -4.48 3.09
C GLY A 225 -11.57 -3.92 4.44
N ASP A 226 -12.29 -2.80 4.44
CA ASP A 226 -12.83 -2.13 5.63
C ASP A 226 -14.11 -2.78 6.19
N ILE A 227 -14.41 -4.02 5.81
CA ILE A 227 -15.52 -4.84 6.28
C ILE A 227 -15.02 -6.27 6.54
N ALA A 228 -15.41 -6.87 7.66
CA ALA A 228 -15.18 -8.29 7.90
C ALA A 228 -16.31 -8.95 8.71
N SER A 229 -16.47 -10.25 8.53
CA SER A 229 -17.27 -11.09 9.43
C SER A 229 -16.44 -12.27 9.93
N ILE A 230 -16.43 -12.45 11.24
CA ILE A 230 -15.85 -13.61 11.92
C ILE A 230 -17.02 -14.47 12.39
N GLU A 231 -17.01 -15.75 12.04
CA GLU A 231 -18.00 -16.72 12.47
C GLU A 231 -17.29 -17.83 13.26
N PHE A 232 -17.77 -18.10 14.47
CA PHE A 232 -17.26 -19.19 15.30
C PHE A 232 -18.26 -20.34 15.40
N PHE A 233 -17.72 -21.56 15.45
CA PHE A 233 -18.46 -22.81 15.58
C PHE A 233 -18.13 -23.45 16.94
N PRO A 234 -18.87 -23.13 18.01
CA PRO A 234 -18.51 -23.47 19.39
C PRO A 234 -18.75 -24.97 19.71
N TYR A 235 -17.83 -25.85 19.31
CA TYR A 235 -17.81 -27.25 19.72
C TYR A 235 -16.99 -27.51 20.98
N ALA A 236 -17.11 -28.71 21.55
CA ALA A 236 -16.27 -29.16 22.66
C ALA A 236 -14.77 -29.15 22.31
N ASN A 237 -14.39 -29.55 21.09
CA ASN A 237 -12.99 -29.53 20.63
C ASN A 237 -12.47 -28.14 20.24
N CYS A 238 -13.35 -27.13 20.20
CA CYS A 238 -12.97 -25.72 20.02
C CYS A 238 -12.66 -25.02 21.35
N ARG A 239 -12.75 -25.75 22.47
CA ARG A 239 -12.34 -25.29 23.79
C ARG A 239 -10.90 -25.67 24.06
N CYS A 240 -10.22 -24.87 24.88
CA CYS A 240 -8.88 -25.21 25.33
C CYS A 240 -8.92 -26.48 26.21
N GLY A 241 -8.41 -27.60 25.71
CA GLY A 241 -8.43 -28.87 26.45
C GLY A 241 -9.84 -29.32 26.85
N GLY A 242 -10.88 -28.89 26.13
CA GLY A 242 -12.28 -29.22 26.43
C GLY A 242 -12.93 -28.39 27.56
N VAL A 243 -12.21 -27.44 28.17
CA VAL A 243 -12.69 -26.65 29.32
C VAL A 243 -12.67 -25.13 29.04
N GLY A 244 -13.43 -24.38 29.83
CA GLY A 244 -13.46 -22.91 29.75
C GLY A 244 -14.35 -22.38 28.62
N PRO A 245 -14.06 -21.18 28.08
CA PRO A 245 -14.78 -20.56 26.96
C PRO A 245 -15.03 -21.51 25.80
N ALA A 246 -16.14 -21.33 25.09
CA ALA A 246 -16.53 -22.20 23.99
C ALA A 246 -15.56 -22.14 22.80
N ILE A 247 -14.76 -21.07 22.72
CA ILE A 247 -13.70 -20.86 21.72
C ILE A 247 -12.40 -20.48 22.44
N TYR A 248 -11.31 -21.16 22.12
CA TYR A 248 -9.98 -20.81 22.65
C TYR A 248 -9.47 -19.49 22.04
N GLN A 249 -8.77 -18.70 22.84
CA GLN A 249 -8.44 -17.31 22.52
C GLN A 249 -7.46 -17.19 21.34
N LYS A 250 -6.53 -18.13 21.14
CA LYS A 250 -5.65 -18.16 19.95
C LYS A 250 -6.48 -18.20 18.65
N LEU A 251 -7.60 -18.93 18.61
CA LEU A 251 -8.48 -18.94 17.44
C LEU A 251 -9.08 -17.57 17.18
N VAL A 252 -9.54 -16.88 18.23
CA VAL A 252 -10.09 -15.52 18.09
C VAL A 252 -9.06 -14.59 17.47
N ARG A 253 -7.79 -14.71 17.88
CA ARG A 253 -6.68 -13.91 17.32
C ARG A 253 -6.35 -14.27 15.89
N HIS A 254 -6.46 -15.55 15.53
CA HIS A 254 -6.28 -16.05 14.17
C HIS A 254 -7.33 -15.47 13.22
N GLU A 255 -8.61 -15.61 13.56
CA GLU A 255 -9.71 -15.05 12.77
C GLU A 255 -9.63 -13.52 12.69
N LEU A 256 -9.24 -12.85 13.78
CA LEU A 256 -8.99 -11.42 13.74
C LEU A 256 -7.82 -11.05 12.80
N GLY A 257 -6.77 -11.87 12.73
CA GLY A 257 -5.67 -11.67 11.79
C GLY A 257 -6.17 -11.68 10.35
N HIS A 258 -7.03 -12.65 10.01
CA HIS A 258 -7.74 -12.64 8.73
C HIS A 258 -8.58 -11.37 8.54
N ALA A 259 -9.40 -11.00 9.54
CA ALA A 259 -10.26 -9.81 9.45
C ALA A 259 -9.45 -8.53 9.17
N LEU A 260 -8.21 -8.47 9.63
CA LEU A 260 -7.27 -7.38 9.41
C LEU A 260 -6.41 -7.52 8.14
N GLY A 261 -6.65 -8.54 7.32
CA GLY A 261 -6.06 -8.71 5.99
C GLY A 261 -4.81 -9.59 5.93
N PHE A 262 -4.59 -10.44 6.94
CA PHE A 262 -3.50 -11.42 6.96
C PHE A 262 -3.97 -12.82 6.56
N PHE A 263 -3.02 -13.68 6.21
CA PHE A 263 -3.23 -15.00 5.66
C PHE A 263 -2.39 -16.04 6.39
N HIS A 264 -2.61 -17.30 6.05
CA HIS A 264 -1.92 -18.40 6.69
C HIS A 264 -0.41 -18.38 6.50
N THR A 265 0.27 -18.97 7.47
CA THR A 265 1.72 -19.16 7.56
C THR A 265 2.03 -20.65 7.73
N ASP A 266 3.29 -21.02 7.51
CA ASP A 266 3.74 -22.42 7.47
C ASP A 266 4.30 -22.96 8.80
N SER A 267 4.15 -22.23 9.91
CA SER A 267 4.70 -22.66 11.22
C SER A 267 3.69 -22.65 12.35
N ALA A 268 3.67 -23.75 13.11
CA ALA A 268 2.84 -23.91 14.30
C ALA A 268 3.12 -22.90 15.44
N ASN A 269 4.24 -22.18 15.38
CA ASN A 269 4.58 -21.12 16.35
C ASN A 269 3.85 -19.80 16.09
N ASP A 270 3.25 -19.63 14.91
CA ASP A 270 2.48 -18.45 14.54
C ASP A 270 1.01 -18.61 14.95
N VAL A 271 0.34 -17.48 15.16
CA VAL A 271 -1.12 -17.46 15.34
C VAL A 271 -1.80 -17.78 14.03
N MET A 272 -1.31 -17.24 12.90
CA MET A 272 -1.82 -17.48 11.56
C MET A 272 -1.36 -18.83 10.97
N TYR A 273 -0.99 -19.82 11.78
CA TYR A 273 -0.70 -21.14 11.21
C TYR A 273 -1.97 -21.75 10.61
N GLY A 274 -1.93 -22.16 9.34
CA GLY A 274 -3.12 -22.67 8.62
C GLY A 274 -3.57 -24.08 9.01
N GLN A 275 -2.95 -24.68 10.03
CA GLN A 275 -3.32 -25.99 10.54
C GLN A 275 -3.44 -25.96 12.07
N THR A 276 -3.94 -27.06 12.65
CA THR A 276 -4.02 -27.21 14.10
C THR A 276 -2.63 -27.11 14.73
N SER A 277 -2.50 -26.26 15.74
CA SER A 277 -1.27 -26.08 16.50
C SER A 277 -1.54 -25.99 17.99
N ALA A 278 -0.53 -26.32 18.79
CA ALA A 278 -0.62 -26.22 20.25
C ALA A 278 -0.73 -24.76 20.71
N GLY A 279 -1.23 -24.60 21.94
CA GLY A 279 -1.39 -23.31 22.62
C GLY A 279 -2.79 -22.74 22.47
N CYS A 280 -3.44 -22.47 23.60
CA CYS A 280 -4.82 -21.98 23.64
C CYS A 280 -4.95 -20.47 23.62
N ASP A 281 -3.91 -19.75 24.05
CA ASP A 281 -3.89 -18.30 24.23
C ASP A 281 -2.57 -17.68 23.73
N SER A 282 -1.98 -18.28 22.69
CA SER A 282 -0.77 -17.74 22.08
C SER A 282 -1.04 -16.37 21.44
N LEU A 283 -0.14 -15.43 21.69
CA LEU A 283 -0.13 -14.12 21.04
C LEU A 283 0.53 -14.21 19.66
N PRO A 284 0.25 -13.27 18.73
CA PRO A 284 0.94 -13.19 17.44
C PRO A 284 2.45 -13.19 17.63
N SER A 285 3.17 -14.00 16.85
CA SER A 285 4.61 -14.19 16.99
C SER A 285 5.40 -12.91 16.68
N VAL A 286 6.69 -12.87 17.05
CA VAL A 286 7.55 -11.70 16.79
C VAL A 286 7.60 -11.39 15.29
N ARG A 287 7.70 -12.41 14.43
CA ARG A 287 7.75 -12.21 12.97
C ARG A 287 6.41 -11.79 12.39
N GLU A 288 5.30 -12.28 12.93
CA GLU A 288 3.95 -11.84 12.55
C GLU A 288 3.78 -10.35 12.84
N ARG A 289 4.10 -9.91 14.06
CA ARG A 289 4.02 -8.50 14.46
C ARG A 289 4.97 -7.61 13.64
N TYR A 290 6.17 -8.11 13.35
CA TYR A 290 7.15 -7.39 12.53
C TYR A 290 6.63 -7.11 11.12
N HIS A 291 6.12 -8.12 10.43
CA HIS A 291 5.62 -7.94 9.06
C HIS A 291 4.27 -7.22 9.03
N ALA A 292 3.45 -7.37 10.06
CA ALA A 292 2.23 -6.59 10.24
C ALA A 292 2.54 -5.07 10.36
N ALA A 293 3.64 -4.69 11.02
CA ALA A 293 4.08 -3.30 11.11
C ALA A 293 4.53 -2.70 9.76
N ILE A 294 5.02 -3.51 8.82
CA ILE A 294 5.30 -3.06 7.45
C ILE A 294 3.99 -2.73 6.72
N VAL A 295 2.95 -3.55 6.95
CA VAL A 295 1.64 -3.37 6.33
C VAL A 295 0.88 -2.19 6.91
N TYR A 296 0.77 -2.10 8.24
CA TYR A 296 -0.02 -1.06 8.91
C TYR A 296 0.76 0.24 9.16
N GLY A 297 2.09 0.20 9.14
CA GLY A 297 2.96 1.29 9.52
C GLY A 297 3.33 1.23 11.00
N SER A 298 4.29 2.04 11.42
CA SER A 298 4.70 2.15 12.83
C SER A 298 5.05 3.60 13.18
N GLY A 299 4.59 4.04 14.35
CA GLY A 299 4.71 5.44 14.76
C GLY A 299 4.08 6.39 13.74
N ASP A 300 4.86 7.35 13.25
CA ASP A 300 4.43 8.33 12.25
C ASP A 300 4.56 7.84 10.81
N ARG A 301 5.10 6.63 10.59
CA ARG A 301 5.28 6.08 9.24
C ARG A 301 4.02 5.36 8.78
N PRO A 302 3.43 5.75 7.64
CA PRO A 302 2.32 5.00 7.07
C PRO A 302 2.81 3.64 6.56
N GLY A 303 1.95 2.63 6.67
CA GLY A 303 2.23 1.32 6.10
C GLY A 303 2.00 1.26 4.59
N ARG A 304 2.39 0.13 3.98
CA ARG A 304 2.25 -0.12 2.54
C ARG A 304 0.82 0.16 2.02
N PRO A 305 0.65 0.77 0.85
CA PRO A 305 -0.68 1.15 0.36
C PRO A 305 -1.55 -0.07 0.03
N VAL A 306 -2.86 0.07 0.19
CA VAL A 306 -3.84 -0.93 -0.27
C VAL A 306 -3.68 -1.11 -1.79
N GLY A 307 -3.76 -2.36 -2.26
CA GLY A 307 -3.60 -2.65 -3.70
C GLY A 307 -2.15 -2.68 -4.20
N ASN A 308 -1.16 -2.48 -3.32
CA ASN A 308 0.24 -2.83 -3.59
C ASN A 308 0.32 -4.25 -4.19
N VAL A 309 1.13 -4.46 -5.23
CA VAL A 309 1.12 -5.69 -6.06
C VAL A 309 2.25 -6.67 -5.73
N ASP A 310 3.32 -6.20 -5.11
CA ASP A 310 4.34 -6.99 -4.41
C ASP A 310 4.98 -6.12 -3.31
N VAL A 311 5.72 -6.71 -2.37
CA VAL A 311 6.19 -6.10 -1.10
C VAL A 311 6.54 -4.60 -1.19
N ASP A 312 7.30 -4.19 -2.21
CA ASP A 312 7.74 -2.82 -2.44
C ASP A 312 7.37 -2.28 -3.83
N ALA A 313 6.36 -2.87 -4.48
CA ALA A 313 5.82 -2.44 -5.78
C ALA A 313 4.36 -1.98 -5.67
N ASP A 314 4.14 -0.67 -5.75
CA ASP A 314 2.79 -0.12 -5.70
C ASP A 314 2.08 -0.21 -7.06
N ALA A 315 0.75 -0.32 -7.04
CA ALA A 315 -0.05 -0.22 -8.25
C ALA A 315 -0.07 1.22 -8.80
N ALA A 316 -0.21 1.40 -10.11
CA ALA A 316 -0.37 2.73 -10.71
C ALA A 316 -1.64 3.47 -10.23
N SER A 317 -2.62 2.77 -9.64
CA SER A 317 -3.80 3.37 -8.99
C SER A 317 -3.52 3.92 -7.58
N SER A 318 -2.36 3.61 -6.98
CA SER A 318 -1.93 4.17 -5.68
C SER A 318 -1.43 5.62 -5.77
N VAL A 319 -1.39 6.16 -6.99
CA VAL A 319 -1.01 7.53 -7.29
C VAL A 319 -1.95 8.46 -6.53
N HIS A 320 -1.42 9.12 -5.49
CA HIS A 320 -2.10 10.05 -4.59
C HIS A 320 -2.81 9.52 -3.33
N LEU A 321 -2.31 8.47 -2.66
CA LEU A 321 -2.54 8.37 -1.20
C LEU A 321 -1.62 9.29 -0.41
N ALA A 322 -1.67 10.59 -0.73
CA ALA A 322 -0.88 11.69 -0.16
C ALA A 322 0.66 11.49 -0.23
N PRO A 323 1.47 12.56 -0.26
CA PRO A 323 2.84 12.41 0.21
C PRO A 323 2.80 11.69 1.57
N MET A 324 3.74 10.77 1.81
CA MET A 324 4.06 10.35 3.17
C MET A 324 4.55 11.62 3.88
N VAL A 325 3.61 12.45 4.35
CA VAL A 325 3.94 13.66 5.10
C VAL A 325 4.42 13.14 6.44
N MET A 326 5.74 12.98 6.56
CA MET A 326 6.38 13.10 7.85
C MET A 326 6.01 14.50 8.36
N ARG A 327 5.11 14.55 9.34
CA ARG A 327 5.07 15.70 10.25
C ARG A 327 6.15 15.50 11.30
#